data_AF-A0A942MRN5-F1
#
_entry.id   AF-A0A942MRN5-F1
#
_cell.length_a   1.000
_cell.length_b   1.000
_cell.length_c   1.000
_cell.angle_alpha   90.00
_cell.angle_beta   90.00
_cell.angle_gamma   90.00
#
_symmetry.space_group_name_H-M   'P 1'
#
loop_
_entity.id
_entity.type
_entity.pdbx_description
1 polymer ?
#
loop_
_entity_poly.entity_id
_entity_poly.type
_entity_poly.pdbx_seq_one_letter_code
_entity_poly.pdbx_strand_id
1 'polypeptide(L)'
;MDDTTVTTPFMTIQNELKEFRSQHIDNHTTIEPNYKELFLAAKHYQQKAQTAQEITSEERESLFTEINSIFDALKHRQDTEWQERRIKSEETKKQLVEEIRIIGDEHDRLWNDNSLENRKHIVECENRLRKIKDRFRPSGMLKEDHDEVWYFYQETWEKVNERKRYESYINLEKFQNEADSIRDTLKTRGIPEAREQLRKVQKLRGGFFFLQNDFKKLQTIFDTVYSEINDTASKDKGKNVSRIIENRTQNGKDFLDRARLRLEKIQNNISKNNERMNEATSDEFKGKVEHWLREDTKELERLLKKIEKVEKEVRTNEDKLRRYSAGGSSSAPSPAGEPEILNEGKSTETEKNEVESETNAPQTETALA
;
A
#
# COMPACT_ATOMS: atom_id res chain seq x y z
N MET A 1 -77.54 -35.10 14.93
CA MET A 1 -77.64 -33.77 14.32
C MET A 1 -76.34 -33.10 14.66
N ASP A 2 -75.43 -33.07 13.69
CA ASP A 2 -74.11 -32.46 13.86
C ASP A 2 -74.25 -30.96 13.60
N ASP A 3 -73.92 -30.17 14.62
CA ASP A 3 -73.83 -28.70 14.57
C ASP A 3 -72.57 -28.34 13.77
N THR A 4 -72.69 -28.28 12.44
CA THR A 4 -71.67 -27.62 11.61
C THR A 4 -71.87 -26.12 11.73
N THR A 5 -71.11 -25.47 12.61
CA THR A 5 -70.95 -24.01 12.63
C THR A 5 -70.48 -23.55 11.26
N VAL A 6 -71.36 -22.87 10.51
CA VAL A 6 -71.03 -22.24 9.24
C VAL A 6 -70.13 -21.06 9.54
N THR A 7 -68.82 -21.22 9.39
CA THR A 7 -67.85 -20.12 9.46
C THR A 7 -68.04 -19.21 8.25
N THR A 8 -68.45 -17.97 8.49
CA THR A 8 -68.58 -16.97 7.43
C THR A 8 -67.21 -16.53 6.92
N PRO A 9 -67.12 -16.00 5.69
CA PRO A 9 -65.86 -15.42 5.17
C PRO A 9 -65.28 -14.34 6.08
N PHE A 10 -66.13 -13.55 6.74
CA PHE A 10 -65.73 -12.57 7.74
C PHE A 10 -65.01 -13.24 8.93
N MET A 11 -65.62 -14.25 9.57
CA MET A 11 -64.99 -14.94 10.71
C MET A 11 -63.69 -15.64 10.33
N THR A 12 -63.60 -16.14 9.10
CA THR A 12 -62.37 -16.78 8.60
C THR A 12 -61.23 -15.78 8.51
N ILE A 13 -61.44 -14.65 7.82
CA ILE A 13 -60.41 -13.61 7.67
C ILE A 13 -60.04 -13.02 9.02
N GLN A 14 -61.02 -12.81 9.92
CA GLN A 14 -60.78 -12.28 11.25
C GLN A 14 -59.92 -13.23 12.12
N ASN A 15 -60.16 -14.54 12.05
CA ASN A 15 -59.35 -15.51 12.78
C ASN A 15 -57.92 -15.60 12.21
N GLU A 16 -57.78 -15.60 10.89
CA GLU A 16 -56.45 -15.56 10.23
C GLU A 16 -55.66 -14.29 10.59
N LEU A 17 -56.32 -13.12 10.66
CA LEU A 17 -55.70 -11.86 11.08
C LEU A 17 -55.26 -11.88 12.54
N LYS A 18 -56.08 -12.43 13.45
CA LYS A 18 -55.73 -12.58 14.86
C LYS A 18 -54.53 -13.50 15.05
N GLU A 19 -54.49 -14.61 14.31
CA GLU A 19 -53.35 -15.53 14.33
C GLU A 19 -52.08 -14.85 13.79
N PHE A 20 -52.18 -14.15 12.65
CA PHE A 20 -51.07 -13.38 12.09
C PHE A 20 -50.54 -12.33 13.09
N ARG A 21 -51.43 -11.57 13.72
CA ARG A 21 -51.08 -10.56 14.73
C ARG A 21 -50.40 -11.20 15.93
N SER A 22 -50.94 -12.30 16.44
CA SER A 22 -50.35 -13.02 17.56
C SER A 22 -48.95 -13.54 17.23
N GLN A 23 -48.75 -14.10 16.05
CA GLN A 23 -47.47 -14.69 15.63
C GLN A 23 -46.38 -13.65 15.33
N HIS A 24 -46.73 -12.52 14.72
CA HIS A 24 -45.74 -11.60 14.14
C HIS A 24 -45.69 -10.23 14.81
N ILE A 25 -46.73 -9.82 15.54
CA ILE A 25 -46.80 -8.53 16.21
C ILE A 25 -46.70 -8.72 17.72
N ASP A 26 -47.58 -9.52 18.31
CA ASP A 26 -47.71 -9.61 19.76
C ASP A 26 -46.67 -10.55 20.40
N ASN A 27 -46.28 -11.65 19.72
CA ASN A 27 -45.24 -12.54 20.21
C ASN A 27 -43.84 -12.11 19.74
N HIS A 28 -42.95 -11.84 20.71
CA HIS A 28 -41.55 -11.44 20.50
C HIS A 28 -40.60 -12.61 20.16
N THR A 29 -40.96 -13.50 19.22
CA THR A 29 -40.08 -14.60 18.81
C THR A 29 -39.01 -14.14 17.78
N THR A 30 -37.97 -13.49 18.30
CA THR A 30 -36.51 -13.52 17.99
C THR A 30 -35.93 -14.03 16.65
N ILE A 31 -36.63 -13.92 15.53
CA ILE A 31 -36.00 -14.02 14.19
C ILE A 31 -36.20 -12.67 13.50
N GLU A 32 -35.12 -12.08 12.98
CA GLU A 32 -35.17 -10.81 12.24
C GLU A 32 -36.36 -10.84 11.26
N PRO A 33 -37.41 -10.02 11.48
CA PRO A 33 -38.60 -10.13 10.67
C PRO A 33 -38.29 -9.66 9.25
N ASN A 34 -38.66 -10.46 8.25
CA ASN A 34 -38.69 -9.99 6.88
C ASN A 34 -39.90 -9.07 6.70
N TYR A 35 -39.74 -7.80 7.06
CA TYR A 35 -40.82 -6.80 7.02
C TYR A 35 -41.50 -6.74 5.65
N LYS A 36 -40.76 -6.92 4.55
CA LYS A 36 -41.33 -6.93 3.20
C LYS A 36 -42.37 -8.05 3.04
N GLU A 37 -42.09 -9.26 3.54
CA GLU A 37 -43.03 -10.38 3.51
C GLU A 37 -44.22 -10.15 4.43
N LEU A 38 -44.00 -9.57 5.62
CA LEU A 38 -45.07 -9.23 6.56
C LEU A 38 -46.02 -8.16 6.01
N PHE A 39 -45.48 -7.11 5.37
CA PHE A 39 -46.27 -6.09 4.69
C PHE A 39 -47.07 -6.67 3.52
N LEU A 40 -46.48 -7.60 2.75
CA LEU A 40 -47.17 -8.29 1.66
C LEU A 40 -48.30 -9.20 2.18
N ALA A 41 -48.07 -9.92 3.28
CA ALA A 41 -49.08 -10.75 3.93
C ALA A 41 -50.25 -9.90 4.45
N ALA A 42 -49.98 -8.80 5.14
CA ALA A 42 -51.02 -7.85 5.59
C ALA A 42 -51.83 -7.28 4.40
N LYS A 43 -51.17 -6.94 3.30
CA LYS A 43 -51.83 -6.47 2.07
C LYS A 43 -52.70 -7.54 1.42
N HIS A 44 -52.30 -8.81 1.49
CA HIS A 44 -53.11 -9.92 0.99
C HIS A 44 -54.43 -10.06 1.76
N TYR A 45 -54.43 -9.87 3.09
CA TYR A 45 -55.66 -9.84 3.89
C TYR A 45 -56.57 -8.66 3.53
N GLN A 46 -55.99 -7.49 3.24
CA GLN A 46 -56.74 -6.34 2.72
C GLN A 46 -57.45 -6.69 1.40
N GLN A 47 -56.75 -7.35 0.49
CA GLN A 47 -57.31 -7.76 -0.80
C GLN A 47 -58.39 -8.85 -0.65
N LYS A 48 -58.21 -9.79 0.27
CA LYS A 48 -59.24 -10.79 0.65
C LYS A 48 -60.51 -10.12 1.17
N ALA A 49 -60.39 -9.20 2.13
CA ALA A 49 -61.54 -8.48 2.72
C ALA A 49 -62.27 -7.59 1.69
N GLN A 50 -61.55 -7.06 0.70
CA GLN A 50 -62.11 -6.24 -0.36
C GLN A 50 -62.87 -7.04 -1.44
N THR A 51 -62.45 -8.27 -1.72
CA THR A 51 -63.02 -9.11 -2.80
C THR A 51 -64.11 -10.07 -2.34
N ALA A 52 -64.24 -10.30 -1.03
CA ALA A 52 -65.29 -11.15 -0.47
C ALA A 52 -66.68 -10.51 -0.62
N GLN A 53 -67.55 -11.17 -1.42
CA GLN A 53 -68.90 -10.70 -1.75
C GLN A 53 -69.90 -10.85 -0.59
N GLU A 54 -69.64 -11.77 0.34
CA GLU A 54 -70.52 -12.10 1.47
C GLU A 54 -70.23 -11.28 2.75
N ILE A 55 -69.32 -10.29 2.66
CA ILE A 55 -68.97 -9.41 3.79
C ILE A 55 -69.74 -8.10 3.66
N THR A 56 -70.45 -7.74 4.73
CA THR A 56 -71.18 -6.47 4.83
C THR A 56 -70.22 -5.27 4.88
N SER A 57 -70.75 -4.07 4.63
CA SER A 57 -69.92 -2.85 4.70
C SER A 57 -69.31 -2.61 6.08
N GLU A 58 -70.06 -2.87 7.16
CA GLU A 58 -69.61 -2.70 8.54
C GLU A 58 -68.53 -3.71 8.92
N GLU A 59 -68.70 -4.98 8.54
CA GLU A 59 -67.69 -6.02 8.74
C GLU A 59 -66.40 -5.73 7.97
N ARG A 60 -66.51 -5.20 6.75
CA ARG A 60 -65.35 -4.79 5.95
C ARG A 60 -64.59 -3.63 6.58
N GLU A 61 -65.32 -2.64 7.12
CA GLU A 61 -64.72 -1.51 7.85
C GLU A 61 -64.00 -1.97 9.13
N SER A 62 -64.58 -2.93 9.84
CA SER A 62 -63.94 -3.59 10.99
C SER A 62 -62.63 -4.28 10.59
N LEU A 63 -62.63 -5.11 9.54
CA LEU A 63 -61.42 -5.78 9.04
C LEU A 63 -60.34 -4.79 8.60
N PHE A 64 -60.71 -3.73 7.90
CA PHE A 64 -59.76 -2.70 7.46
C PHE A 64 -59.16 -1.93 8.63
N THR A 65 -59.93 -1.65 9.68
CA THR A 65 -59.41 -1.04 10.90
C THR A 65 -58.35 -1.93 11.55
N GLU A 66 -58.61 -3.23 11.64
CA GLU A 66 -57.65 -4.21 12.19
C GLU A 66 -56.38 -4.33 11.33
N ILE A 67 -56.53 -4.40 10.00
CA ILE A 67 -55.42 -4.44 9.04
C ILE A 67 -54.57 -3.16 9.10
N ASN A 68 -55.19 -1.99 9.20
CA ASN A 68 -54.45 -0.73 9.34
C ASN A 68 -53.68 -0.68 10.67
N SER A 69 -54.27 -1.18 11.76
CA SER A 69 -53.55 -1.34 13.04
C SER A 69 -52.33 -2.25 12.91
N ILE A 70 -52.41 -3.33 12.11
CA ILE A 70 -51.29 -4.22 11.81
C ILE A 70 -50.20 -3.49 11.01
N PHE A 71 -50.57 -2.70 9.99
CA PHE A 71 -49.60 -1.90 9.23
C PHE A 71 -48.87 -0.88 10.10
N ASP A 72 -49.59 -0.17 10.96
CA ASP A 72 -49.01 0.80 11.89
C ASP A 72 -48.05 0.12 12.87
N ALA A 73 -48.41 -1.04 13.40
CA ALA A 73 -47.56 -1.81 14.29
C ALA A 73 -46.29 -2.32 13.60
N LEU A 74 -46.40 -2.86 12.37
CA LEU A 74 -45.25 -3.31 11.58
C LEU A 74 -44.30 -2.14 11.26
N LYS A 75 -44.85 -0.98 10.88
CA LYS A 75 -44.08 0.22 10.58
C LYS A 75 -43.37 0.76 11.82
N HIS A 76 -44.09 0.87 12.94
CA HIS A 76 -43.50 1.31 14.21
C HIS A 76 -42.34 0.40 14.64
N ARG A 77 -42.50 -0.92 14.49
CA ARG A 77 -41.45 -1.89 14.85
C ARG A 77 -40.25 -1.79 13.91
N GLN A 78 -40.47 -1.67 12.60
CA GLN A 78 -39.41 -1.45 11.63
C GLN A 78 -38.62 -0.16 11.93
N ASP A 79 -39.33 0.94 12.23
CA ASP A 79 -38.73 2.21 12.58
C ASP A 79 -37.92 2.10 13.88
N THR A 80 -38.45 1.41 14.90
CA THR A 80 -37.76 1.18 16.18
C THR A 80 -36.48 0.37 15.99
N GLU A 81 -36.53 -0.76 15.29
CA GLU A 81 -35.35 -1.59 15.03
C GLU A 81 -34.31 -0.85 14.17
N TRP A 82 -34.76 -0.01 13.23
CA TRP A 82 -33.86 0.85 12.46
C TRP A 82 -33.16 1.88 13.35
N GLN A 83 -33.89 2.53 14.27
CA GLN A 83 -33.29 3.47 15.23
C GLN A 83 -32.30 2.79 16.17
N GLU A 84 -32.63 1.60 16.69
CA GLU A 84 -31.71 0.82 17.53
C GLU A 84 -30.43 0.44 16.78
N ARG A 85 -30.55 -0.03 15.54
CA ARG A 85 -29.39 -0.30 14.67
C ARG A 85 -28.55 0.94 14.43
N ARG A 86 -29.19 2.10 14.21
CA ARG A 86 -28.50 3.38 14.01
C ARG A 86 -27.76 3.82 15.25
N ILE A 87 -28.37 3.76 16.44
CA ILE A 87 -27.73 4.09 17.71
C ILE A 87 -26.51 3.19 17.95
N LYS A 88 -26.67 1.88 17.76
CA LYS A 88 -25.58 0.90 17.93
C LYS A 88 -24.43 1.12 16.93
N SER A 89 -24.78 1.44 15.68
CA SER A 89 -23.81 1.77 14.63
C SER A 89 -23.00 3.02 14.99
N GLU A 90 -23.67 4.09 15.41
CA GLU A 90 -23.05 5.34 15.85
C GLU A 90 -22.13 5.13 17.08
N GLU A 91 -22.56 4.34 18.06
CA GLU A 91 -21.75 4.02 19.24
C GLU A 91 -20.49 3.23 18.85
N THR A 92 -20.65 2.23 17.97
CA THR A 92 -19.53 1.42 17.45
C THR A 92 -18.54 2.30 16.67
N LYS A 93 -19.05 3.21 15.83
CA LYS A 93 -18.23 4.20 15.13
C LYS A 93 -17.40 5.03 16.09
N LYS A 94 -18.03 5.64 17.10
CA LYS A 94 -17.34 6.48 18.09
C LYS A 94 -16.22 5.73 18.80
N GLN A 95 -16.48 4.49 19.21
CA GLN A 95 -15.47 3.63 19.85
C GLN A 95 -14.28 3.36 18.93
N LEU A 96 -14.54 3.00 17.66
CA LEU A 96 -13.49 2.69 16.69
C LEU A 96 -12.68 3.92 16.30
N VAL A 97 -13.34 5.07 16.06
CA VAL A 97 -12.66 6.33 15.74
C VAL A 97 -11.76 6.76 16.90
N GLU A 98 -12.26 6.70 18.14
CA GLU A 98 -11.44 7.08 19.29
C GLU A 98 -10.27 6.12 19.51
N GLU A 99 -10.47 4.82 19.31
CA GLU A 99 -9.37 3.84 19.40
C GLU A 99 -8.29 4.09 18.33
N ILE A 100 -8.69 4.39 17.09
CA ILE A 100 -7.75 4.77 16.01
C ILE A 100 -7.01 6.05 16.39
N ARG A 101 -7.73 7.06 16.92
CA ARG A 101 -7.14 8.35 17.34
C ARG A 101 -6.09 8.15 18.42
N ILE A 102 -6.42 7.43 19.48
CA ILE A 102 -5.50 7.11 20.59
C ILE A 102 -4.24 6.42 20.07
N ILE A 103 -4.39 5.45 19.15
CA ILE A 103 -3.21 4.76 18.59
C ILE A 103 -2.38 5.69 17.71
N GLY A 104 -3.01 6.55 16.90
CA GLY A 104 -2.33 7.56 16.12
C GLY A 104 -1.52 8.52 16.99
N ASP A 105 -2.14 9.07 18.03
CA ASP A 105 -1.50 9.98 18.98
C ASP A 105 -0.36 9.30 19.75
N GLU A 106 -0.56 8.04 20.17
CA GLU A 106 0.47 7.25 20.84
C GLU A 106 1.65 6.97 19.91
N HIS A 107 1.38 6.58 18.66
CA HIS A 107 2.41 6.38 17.64
C HIS A 107 3.22 7.66 17.42
N ASP A 108 2.54 8.80 17.27
CA ASP A 108 3.17 10.09 17.03
C ASP A 108 4.06 10.53 18.21
N ARG A 109 3.57 10.35 19.44
CA ARG A 109 4.36 10.60 20.65
C ARG A 109 5.61 9.73 20.72
N LEU A 110 5.46 8.43 20.51
CA LEU A 110 6.58 7.47 20.56
C LEU A 110 7.61 7.73 19.47
N TRP A 111 7.15 8.11 18.28
CA TRP A 111 8.01 8.43 17.15
C TRP A 111 8.88 9.66 17.42
N ASN A 112 8.30 10.70 18.02
CA ASN A 112 9.02 11.95 18.31
C ASN A 112 10.09 11.80 19.40
N ASP A 113 9.90 10.85 20.32
CA ASP A 113 10.85 10.55 21.41
C ASP A 113 12.01 9.62 20.95
N ASN A 114 11.88 8.99 19.77
CA ASN A 114 12.88 8.23 19.00
C ASN A 114 13.94 7.41 19.78
N SER A 115 13.54 6.83 20.92
CA SER A 115 14.40 5.94 21.69
C SER A 115 14.38 4.51 21.11
N LEU A 116 15.45 3.75 21.34
CA LEU A 116 15.53 2.36 20.89
C LEU A 116 14.45 1.46 21.54
N GLU A 117 14.00 1.86 22.73
CA GLU A 117 12.94 1.20 23.51
C GLU A 117 11.55 1.49 22.92
N ASN A 118 11.31 2.73 22.48
CA ASN A 118 10.05 3.15 21.85
C ASN A 118 9.78 2.47 20.52
N ARG A 119 10.82 2.00 19.81
CA ARG A 119 10.67 1.29 18.53
C ARG A 119 9.83 0.02 18.62
N LYS A 120 9.88 -0.69 19.76
CA LYS A 120 9.02 -1.86 19.97
C LYS A 120 7.54 -1.45 20.10
N HIS A 121 7.29 -0.36 20.80
CA HIS A 121 5.94 0.18 21.01
C HIS A 121 5.36 0.80 19.73
N ILE A 122 6.17 1.42 18.87
CA ILE A 122 5.76 1.88 17.53
C ILE A 122 5.22 0.71 16.71
N VAL A 123 5.93 -0.42 16.68
CA VAL A 123 5.47 -1.64 15.99
C VAL A 123 4.20 -2.21 16.62
N GLU A 124 4.02 -2.08 17.93
CA GLU A 124 2.80 -2.47 18.63
C GLU A 124 1.58 -1.62 18.21
N CYS A 125 1.73 -0.29 18.14
CA CYS A 125 0.70 0.62 17.63
C CYS A 125 0.25 0.23 16.22
N GLU A 126 1.19 -0.07 15.32
CA GLU A 126 0.87 -0.51 13.96
C GLU A 126 0.08 -1.83 13.93
N ASN A 127 0.46 -2.78 14.77
CA ASN A 127 -0.24 -4.06 14.87
C ASN A 127 -1.65 -3.87 15.43
N ARG A 128 -1.84 -2.95 16.39
CA ARG A 128 -3.15 -2.57 16.91
C ARG A 128 -4.01 -1.93 15.82
N LEU A 129 -3.48 -0.99 15.04
CA LEU A 129 -4.18 -0.43 13.87
C LEU A 129 -4.62 -1.54 12.90
N ARG A 130 -3.73 -2.47 12.53
CA ARG A 130 -4.09 -3.59 11.64
C ARG A 130 -5.23 -4.45 12.20
N LYS A 131 -5.28 -4.69 13.51
CA LYS A 131 -6.35 -5.47 14.14
C LYS A 131 -7.69 -4.73 14.13
N ILE A 132 -7.69 -3.40 14.24
CA ILE A 132 -8.91 -2.60 14.12
C ILE A 132 -9.52 -2.75 12.74
N LYS A 133 -8.68 -2.90 11.70
CA LYS A 133 -9.14 -3.18 10.33
C LYS A 133 -10.11 -4.36 10.23
N ASP A 134 -9.86 -5.43 10.99
CA ASP A 134 -10.66 -6.66 10.93
C ASP A 134 -12.01 -6.51 11.65
N ARG A 135 -12.20 -5.43 12.43
CA ARG A 135 -13.43 -5.10 13.15
C ARG A 135 -14.42 -4.29 12.31
N PHE A 136 -14.02 -3.80 11.13
CA PHE A 136 -14.86 -3.00 10.22
C PHE A 136 -15.89 -3.81 9.41
N ARG A 137 -16.36 -4.97 9.90
CA ARG A 137 -17.26 -5.79 9.07
C ARG A 137 -18.60 -5.06 8.84
N PRO A 138 -19.05 -4.90 7.58
CA PRO A 138 -20.31 -4.21 7.24
C PRO A 138 -21.55 -4.83 7.89
N SER A 139 -21.48 -6.08 8.36
CA SER A 139 -22.61 -6.80 8.92
C SER A 139 -23.11 -6.26 10.27
N GLY A 140 -22.35 -5.37 10.94
CA GLY A 140 -22.70 -4.83 12.26
C GLY A 140 -22.85 -3.30 12.30
N MET A 141 -22.66 -2.62 11.17
CA MET A 141 -22.58 -1.15 11.11
C MET A 141 -23.29 -0.66 9.85
N LEU A 142 -23.94 0.49 9.94
CA LEU A 142 -24.48 1.16 8.77
C LEU A 142 -23.34 1.53 7.82
N LYS A 143 -23.64 1.54 6.52
CA LYS A 143 -22.64 1.79 5.49
C LYS A 143 -21.97 3.16 5.66
N GLU A 144 -22.74 4.20 5.95
CA GLU A 144 -22.20 5.55 6.13
C GLU A 144 -21.19 5.61 7.28
N ASP A 145 -21.53 5.00 8.42
CA ASP A 145 -20.65 4.94 9.59
C ASP A 145 -19.39 4.11 9.32
N HIS A 146 -19.54 2.98 8.61
CA HIS A 146 -18.39 2.18 8.17
C HIS A 146 -17.42 2.99 7.31
N ASP A 147 -17.94 3.72 6.32
CA ASP A 147 -17.13 4.49 5.39
C ASP A 147 -16.37 5.63 6.10
N GLU A 148 -16.98 6.25 7.12
CA GLU A 148 -16.36 7.26 7.97
C GLU A 148 -15.21 6.67 8.81
N VAL A 149 -15.45 5.54 9.49
CA VAL A 149 -14.40 4.82 10.25
C VAL A 149 -13.25 4.40 9.33
N TRP A 150 -13.57 3.89 8.14
CA TRP A 150 -12.58 3.48 7.15
C TRP A 150 -11.71 4.64 6.68
N TYR A 151 -12.31 5.80 6.42
CA TYR A 151 -11.59 7.01 6.05
C TYR A 151 -10.59 7.41 7.15
N PHE A 152 -11.04 7.47 8.41
CA PHE A 152 -10.19 7.84 9.54
C PHE A 152 -9.04 6.84 9.77
N TYR A 153 -9.32 5.54 9.59
CA TYR A 153 -8.32 4.50 9.60
C TYR A 153 -7.26 4.69 8.50
N GLN A 154 -7.68 4.93 7.26
CA GLN A 154 -6.77 5.11 6.13
C GLN A 154 -5.86 6.33 6.35
N GLU A 155 -6.42 7.46 6.78
CA GLU A 155 -5.66 8.68 7.05
C GLU A 155 -4.57 8.43 8.12
N THR A 156 -4.95 7.78 9.23
CA THR A 156 -4.01 7.45 10.30
C THR A 156 -2.94 6.47 9.83
N TRP A 157 -3.34 5.46 9.04
CA TRP A 157 -2.42 4.47 8.48
C TRP A 157 -1.43 5.07 7.48
N GLU A 158 -1.87 6.02 6.65
CA GLU A 158 -1.01 6.74 5.71
C GLU A 158 0.03 7.58 6.45
N LYS A 159 -0.38 8.34 7.49
CA LYS A 159 0.54 9.10 8.36
C LYS A 159 1.63 8.22 8.97
N VAL A 160 1.25 7.07 9.53
CA VAL A 160 2.19 6.07 10.07
C VAL A 160 3.19 5.58 9.01
N ASN A 161 2.71 5.29 7.79
CA ASN A 161 3.57 4.82 6.72
C ASN A 161 4.48 5.90 6.13
N GLU A 162 4.02 7.15 6.09
CA GLU A 162 4.80 8.28 5.61
C GLU A 162 6.03 8.49 6.49
N ARG A 163 5.86 8.47 7.82
CA ARG A 163 6.97 8.56 8.79
C ARG A 163 8.02 7.47 8.56
N LYS A 164 7.58 6.23 8.31
CA LYS A 164 8.49 5.11 7.97
C LYS A 164 9.25 5.31 6.68
N ARG A 165 8.58 5.82 5.64
CA ARG A 165 9.22 6.16 4.37
C ARG A 165 10.29 7.22 4.59
N TYR A 166 9.99 8.24 5.39
CA TYR A 166 10.91 9.31 5.73
C TYR A 166 12.13 8.82 6.52
N GLU A 167 11.95 8.01 7.57
CA GLU A 167 13.08 7.43 8.31
C GLU A 167 13.93 6.49 7.43
N SER A 168 13.29 5.64 6.63
CA SER A 168 14.00 4.76 5.68
C SER A 168 14.83 5.58 4.68
N TYR A 169 14.29 6.70 4.20
CA TYR A 169 14.98 7.63 3.30
C TYR A 169 16.19 8.28 3.98
N ILE A 170 16.02 8.90 5.15
CA ILE A 170 17.13 9.53 5.90
C ILE A 170 18.22 8.51 6.20
N ASN A 171 17.84 7.31 6.66
CA ASN A 171 18.80 6.27 6.96
C ASN A 171 19.56 5.85 5.70
N LEU A 172 18.87 5.67 4.56
CA LEU A 172 19.53 5.33 3.30
C LEU A 172 20.54 6.40 2.89
N GLU A 173 20.18 7.68 2.95
CA GLU A 173 21.07 8.81 2.62
C GLU A 173 22.29 8.84 3.56
N LYS A 174 22.08 8.68 4.87
CA LYS A 174 23.17 8.58 5.84
C LYS A 174 24.15 7.46 5.48
N PHE A 175 23.65 6.26 5.21
CA PHE A 175 24.52 5.13 4.90
C PHE A 175 25.14 5.19 3.50
N GLN A 176 24.56 5.95 2.57
CA GLN A 176 25.21 6.32 1.31
C GLN A 176 26.44 7.19 1.55
N ASN A 177 26.31 8.23 2.39
CA ASN A 177 27.43 9.09 2.75
C ASN A 177 28.55 8.31 3.47
N GLU A 178 28.19 7.37 4.36
CA GLU A 178 29.16 6.46 4.98
C GLU A 178 29.88 5.58 3.95
N ALA A 179 29.16 5.08 2.94
CA ALA A 179 29.76 4.30 1.86
C ALA A 179 30.77 5.13 1.04
N ASP A 180 30.46 6.40 0.77
CA ASP A 180 31.37 7.32 0.09
C ASP A 180 32.59 7.66 0.96
N SER A 181 32.40 7.86 2.27
CA SER A 181 33.53 8.03 3.21
C SER A 181 34.46 6.81 3.24
N ILE A 182 33.92 5.59 3.14
CA ILE A 182 34.73 4.38 3.04
C ILE A 182 35.54 4.36 1.73
N ARG A 183 34.93 4.79 0.61
CA ARG A 183 35.64 4.90 -0.68
C ARG A 183 36.78 5.90 -0.61
N ASP A 184 36.59 7.02 0.07
CA ASP A 184 37.65 8.03 0.24
C ASP A 184 38.75 7.53 1.19
N THR A 185 38.39 6.79 2.24
CA THR A 185 39.35 6.12 3.12
C THR A 185 40.18 5.10 2.37
N LEU A 186 39.57 4.34 1.46
CA LEU A 186 40.29 3.40 0.59
C LEU A 186 41.35 4.10 -0.28
N LYS A 187 41.05 5.31 -0.78
CA LYS A 187 41.99 6.11 -1.58
C LYS A 187 43.09 6.77 -0.76
N THR A 188 42.78 7.23 0.45
CA THR A 188 43.66 8.12 1.23
C THR A 188 44.45 7.41 2.34
N ARG A 189 43.92 6.32 2.90
CA ARG A 189 44.47 5.64 4.07
C ARG A 189 44.74 4.16 3.84
N GLY A 190 44.12 3.56 2.82
CA GLY A 190 44.41 2.20 2.37
C GLY A 190 43.35 1.17 2.76
N ILE A 191 43.61 -0.08 2.37
CA ILE A 191 42.67 -1.19 2.46
C ILE A 191 42.31 -1.60 3.90
N PRO A 192 43.27 -1.72 4.85
CA PRO A 192 42.95 -2.16 6.21
C PRO A 192 41.93 -1.23 6.89
N GLU A 193 42.12 0.08 6.77
CA GLU A 193 41.28 1.13 7.36
C GLU A 193 39.89 1.14 6.72
N ALA A 194 39.81 1.03 5.38
CA ALA A 194 38.54 0.97 4.67
C ALA A 194 37.72 -0.29 5.01
N ARG A 195 38.38 -1.45 5.17
CA ARG A 195 37.70 -2.70 5.60
C ARG A 195 37.14 -2.59 7.00
N GLU A 196 37.90 -2.02 7.92
CA GLU A 196 37.46 -1.85 9.31
C GLU A 196 36.29 -0.86 9.39
N GLN A 197 36.33 0.24 8.63
CA GLN A 197 35.21 1.18 8.55
C GLN A 197 33.96 0.54 7.93
N LEU A 198 34.09 -0.22 6.83
CA LEU A 198 32.97 -0.96 6.25
C LEU A 198 32.34 -1.93 7.26
N ARG A 199 33.15 -2.65 8.03
CA ARG A 199 32.66 -3.57 9.07
C ARG A 199 31.88 -2.83 10.16
N LYS A 200 32.38 -1.68 10.62
CA LYS A 200 31.70 -0.83 11.63
C LYS A 200 30.36 -0.32 11.11
N VAL A 201 30.33 0.19 9.88
CA VAL A 201 29.12 0.73 9.23
C VAL A 201 28.08 -0.38 9.00
N GLN A 202 28.51 -1.57 8.54
CA GLN A 202 27.63 -2.73 8.38
C GLN A 202 27.03 -3.21 9.72
N LYS A 203 27.80 -3.14 10.81
CA LYS A 203 27.30 -3.45 12.16
C LYS A 203 26.30 -2.40 12.65
N LEU A 204 26.60 -1.12 12.43
CA LEU A 204 25.72 0.01 12.78
C LEU A 204 24.37 -0.09 12.07
N ARG A 205 24.32 -0.52 10.81
CA ARG A 205 23.08 -0.70 10.02
C ARG A 205 22.02 -1.52 10.75
N GLY A 206 22.41 -2.55 11.51
CA GLY A 206 21.46 -3.41 12.23
C GLY A 206 20.60 -2.68 13.27
N GLY A 207 21.01 -1.48 13.67
CA GLY A 207 20.27 -0.60 14.57
C GLY A 207 19.32 0.40 13.89
N PHE A 208 19.09 0.31 12.58
CA PHE A 208 18.25 1.26 11.84
C PHE A 208 17.09 0.57 11.10
N PHE A 209 15.96 1.26 11.00
CA PHE A 209 14.82 0.80 10.21
C PHE A 209 15.02 1.12 8.72
N PHE A 210 14.63 0.16 7.87
CA PHE A 210 14.59 0.32 6.41
C PHE A 210 13.35 -0.35 5.83
N LEU A 211 12.75 0.30 4.84
CA LEU A 211 11.85 -0.39 3.93
C LEU A 211 12.61 -1.43 3.13
N GLN A 212 11.93 -2.53 2.77
CA GLN A 212 12.56 -3.67 2.10
C GLN A 212 13.32 -3.26 0.81
N ASN A 213 12.78 -2.32 0.04
CA ASN A 213 13.42 -1.83 -1.17
C ASN A 213 14.68 -1.01 -0.88
N ASP A 214 14.64 -0.17 0.15
CA ASP A 214 15.79 0.66 0.52
C ASP A 214 16.89 -0.18 1.19
N PHE A 215 16.51 -1.19 1.96
CA PHE A 215 17.47 -2.17 2.48
C PHE A 215 18.24 -2.89 1.36
N LYS A 216 17.55 -3.31 0.29
CA LYS A 216 18.18 -3.93 -0.89
C LYS A 216 19.12 -2.97 -1.62
N LYS A 217 18.73 -1.70 -1.78
CA LYS A 217 19.61 -0.67 -2.35
C LYS A 217 20.87 -0.53 -1.50
N LEU A 218 20.71 -0.41 -0.18
CA LEU A 218 21.82 -0.28 0.75
C LEU A 218 22.78 -1.49 0.70
N GLN A 219 22.24 -2.71 0.63
CA GLN A 219 23.04 -3.92 0.47
C GLN A 219 23.88 -3.86 -0.82
N THR A 220 23.28 -3.44 -1.93
CA THR A 220 23.97 -3.30 -3.23
C THR A 220 25.14 -2.30 -3.14
N ILE A 221 24.96 -1.20 -2.42
CA ILE A 221 25.99 -0.19 -2.21
C ILE A 221 27.17 -0.76 -1.43
N PHE A 222 26.91 -1.46 -0.32
CA PHE A 222 27.98 -2.09 0.47
C PHE A 222 28.68 -3.22 -0.28
N ASP A 223 27.96 -4.02 -1.06
CA ASP A 223 28.57 -5.07 -1.89
C ASP A 223 29.51 -4.46 -2.94
N THR A 224 29.13 -3.30 -3.49
CA THR A 224 29.96 -2.53 -4.44
C THR A 224 31.24 -2.04 -3.77
N VAL A 225 31.13 -1.38 -2.61
CA VAL A 225 32.29 -0.89 -1.84
C VAL A 225 33.21 -2.05 -1.43
N TYR A 226 32.64 -3.18 -1.00
CA TYR A 226 33.41 -4.38 -0.66
C TYR A 226 34.21 -4.91 -1.86
N SER A 227 33.58 -4.95 -3.04
CA SER A 227 34.25 -5.34 -4.28
C SER A 227 35.38 -4.38 -4.65
N GLU A 228 35.17 -3.06 -4.51
CA GLU A 228 36.18 -2.04 -4.79
C GLU A 228 37.41 -2.21 -3.88
N ILE A 229 37.20 -2.45 -2.58
CA ILE A 229 38.27 -2.72 -1.62
C ILE A 229 39.07 -3.97 -2.01
N ASN A 230 38.40 -5.05 -2.40
CA ASN A 230 39.04 -6.29 -2.82
C ASN A 230 39.77 -6.18 -4.16
N ASP A 231 39.26 -5.37 -5.08
CA ASP A 231 39.88 -5.06 -6.36
C ASP A 231 41.18 -4.26 -6.14
N THR A 232 41.19 -3.27 -5.22
CA THR A 232 42.40 -2.52 -4.85
C THR A 232 43.43 -3.43 -4.18
N ALA A 233 43.00 -4.32 -3.27
CA ALA A 233 43.89 -5.34 -2.67
C ALA A 233 44.48 -6.32 -3.68
N SER A 234 43.82 -6.50 -4.81
CA SER A 234 44.24 -7.36 -5.91
C SER A 234 45.14 -6.65 -6.93
N LYS A 235 45.17 -5.32 -6.97
CA LYS A 235 46.09 -4.53 -7.81
C LYS A 235 47.51 -4.45 -7.21
N ASP A 236 47.65 -4.57 -5.90
CA ASP A 236 48.96 -4.62 -5.20
C ASP A 236 49.66 -5.99 -5.26
N LYS A 237 49.01 -7.02 -5.81
CA LYS A 237 49.64 -8.32 -6.14
C LYS A 237 49.26 -8.67 -7.57
N GLY A 238 50.15 -8.38 -8.52
CA GLY A 238 49.95 -8.52 -9.98
C GLY A 238 49.61 -9.92 -10.51
N LYS A 239 48.50 -10.53 -10.08
CA LYS A 239 47.97 -11.81 -10.55
C LYS A 239 46.42 -11.88 -10.66
N ASN A 240 45.66 -10.79 -10.53
CA ASN A 240 44.18 -10.86 -10.48
C ASN A 240 43.40 -10.13 -11.59
N VAL A 241 44.08 -9.56 -12.59
CA VAL A 241 43.41 -8.84 -13.69
C VAL A 241 42.49 -9.76 -14.50
N SER A 242 42.92 -11.00 -14.78
CA SER A 242 42.08 -11.98 -15.51
C SER A 242 40.83 -12.39 -14.74
N ARG A 243 40.93 -12.62 -13.42
CA ARG A 243 39.79 -13.04 -12.58
C ARG A 243 38.76 -11.93 -12.39
N ILE A 244 39.19 -10.66 -12.32
CA ILE A 244 38.28 -9.50 -12.25
C ILE A 244 37.57 -9.29 -13.59
N ILE A 245 38.29 -9.42 -14.70
CA ILE A 245 37.68 -9.31 -16.03
C ILE A 245 36.72 -10.49 -16.24
N GLU A 246 37.05 -11.71 -15.80
CA GLU A 246 36.15 -12.88 -15.80
C GLU A 246 34.88 -12.63 -14.96
N ASN A 247 35.01 -12.13 -13.73
CA ASN A 247 33.85 -11.82 -12.89
C ASN A 247 33.00 -10.67 -13.45
N ARG A 248 33.60 -9.63 -14.04
CA ARG A 248 32.86 -8.53 -14.69
C ARG A 248 32.15 -9.01 -15.97
N THR A 249 32.79 -9.88 -16.74
CA THR A 249 32.18 -10.57 -17.88
C THR A 249 31.00 -11.43 -17.43
N GLN A 250 31.16 -12.22 -16.36
CA GLN A 250 30.11 -13.10 -15.86
C GLN A 250 28.93 -12.30 -15.28
N ASN A 251 29.20 -11.28 -14.47
CA ASN A 251 28.16 -10.39 -13.94
C ASN A 251 27.39 -9.66 -15.05
N GLY A 252 28.09 -9.29 -16.13
CA GLY A 252 27.47 -8.74 -17.34
C GLY A 252 26.55 -9.77 -18.02
N LYS A 253 27.00 -11.02 -18.19
CA LYS A 253 26.18 -12.12 -18.73
C LYS A 253 24.95 -12.41 -17.87
N ASP A 254 25.12 -12.51 -16.55
CA ASP A 254 24.02 -12.74 -15.61
C ASP A 254 23.01 -11.57 -15.63
N PHE A 255 23.49 -10.33 -15.79
CA PHE A 255 22.62 -9.18 -16.02
C PHE A 255 21.84 -9.32 -17.33
N LEU A 256 22.49 -9.71 -18.43
CA LEU A 256 21.84 -9.90 -19.72
C LEU A 256 20.76 -11.00 -19.67
N ASP A 257 21.01 -12.09 -18.96
CA ASP A 257 20.01 -13.16 -18.79
C ASP A 257 18.78 -12.69 -17.98
N ARG A 258 19.00 -11.95 -16.89
CA ARG A 258 17.88 -11.32 -16.16
C ARG A 258 17.15 -10.26 -16.97
N ALA A 259 17.89 -9.50 -17.79
CA ALA A 259 17.33 -8.46 -18.63
C ALA A 259 16.47 -9.05 -19.75
N ARG A 260 16.81 -10.23 -20.31
CA ARG A 260 15.98 -10.98 -21.26
C ARG A 260 14.63 -11.37 -20.66
N LEU A 261 14.62 -11.90 -19.44
CA LEU A 261 13.37 -12.23 -18.73
C LEU A 261 12.52 -10.98 -18.44
N ARG A 262 13.16 -9.86 -18.11
CA ARG A 262 12.47 -8.58 -17.88
C ARG A 262 11.94 -7.97 -19.17
N LEU A 263 12.68 -8.06 -20.28
CA LEU A 263 12.24 -7.65 -21.61
C LEU A 263 10.99 -8.42 -22.03
N GLU A 264 11.00 -9.75 -21.91
CA GLU A 264 9.85 -10.60 -22.26
C GLU A 264 8.61 -10.21 -21.44
N LYS A 265 8.78 -9.90 -20.15
CA LYS A 265 7.68 -9.43 -19.30
C LYS A 265 7.14 -8.07 -19.73
N ILE A 266 8.01 -7.11 -20.07
CA ILE A 266 7.59 -5.78 -20.53
C ILE A 266 6.89 -5.89 -21.89
N GLN A 267 7.43 -6.68 -22.82
CA GLN A 267 6.82 -6.94 -24.12
C GLN A 267 5.42 -7.58 -23.98
N ASN A 268 5.27 -8.55 -23.07
CA ASN A 268 3.98 -9.14 -22.75
C ASN A 268 3.01 -8.13 -22.12
N ASN A 269 3.49 -7.23 -21.26
CA ASN A 269 2.65 -6.15 -20.70
C ASN A 269 2.18 -5.17 -21.78
N ILE A 270 3.08 -4.78 -22.69
CA ILE A 270 2.74 -3.91 -23.83
C ILE A 270 1.68 -4.60 -24.71
N SER A 271 1.84 -5.89 -25.02
CA SER A 271 0.84 -6.65 -25.78
C SER A 271 -0.53 -6.64 -25.08
N LYS A 272 -0.57 -6.97 -23.78
CA LYS A 272 -1.81 -6.97 -22.99
C LYS A 272 -2.44 -5.59 -22.84
N ASN A 273 -1.64 -4.54 -22.73
CA ASN A 273 -2.15 -3.18 -22.63
C ASN A 273 -2.65 -2.68 -24.00
N ASN A 274 -2.07 -3.12 -25.11
CA ASN A 274 -2.62 -2.88 -26.44
C ASN A 274 -3.96 -3.61 -26.65
N GLU A 275 -4.09 -4.86 -26.18
CA GLU A 275 -5.37 -5.59 -26.16
C GLU A 275 -6.43 -4.82 -25.35
N ARG A 276 -6.09 -4.41 -24.13
CA ARG A 276 -6.97 -3.59 -23.27
C ARG A 276 -7.33 -2.24 -23.88
N MET A 277 -6.45 -1.64 -24.66
CA MET A 277 -6.71 -0.40 -25.39
C MET A 277 -7.80 -0.60 -26.44
N ASN A 278 -7.73 -1.71 -27.17
CA ASN A 278 -8.68 -2.05 -28.22
C ASN A 278 -10.05 -2.46 -27.66
N GLU A 279 -10.07 -3.05 -26.46
CA GLU A 279 -11.30 -3.48 -25.77
C GLU A 279 -11.95 -2.36 -24.91
N ALA A 280 -11.26 -1.25 -24.67
CA ALA A 280 -11.74 -0.18 -23.81
C ALA A 280 -12.94 0.57 -24.41
N THR A 281 -14.04 0.64 -23.67
CA THR A 281 -15.27 1.38 -24.05
C THR A 281 -15.41 2.75 -23.39
N SER A 282 -14.57 3.06 -22.40
CA SER A 282 -14.54 4.35 -21.69
C SER A 282 -13.25 5.12 -21.98
N ASP A 283 -13.39 6.41 -22.29
CA ASP A 283 -12.26 7.30 -22.58
C ASP A 283 -11.34 7.51 -21.36
N GLU A 284 -11.90 7.51 -20.15
CA GLU A 284 -11.11 7.60 -18.92
C GLU A 284 -10.24 6.35 -18.72
N PHE A 285 -10.77 5.18 -19.08
CA PHE A 285 -10.01 3.94 -19.04
C PHE A 285 -8.94 3.89 -20.14
N LYS A 286 -9.27 4.35 -21.36
CA LYS A 286 -8.29 4.50 -22.46
C LYS A 286 -7.11 5.38 -22.04
N GLY A 287 -7.37 6.53 -21.41
CA GLY A 287 -6.29 7.41 -20.92
C GLY A 287 -5.36 6.74 -19.90
N LYS A 288 -5.87 5.86 -19.04
CA LYS A 288 -5.06 5.07 -18.09
C LYS A 288 -4.23 4.01 -18.81
N VAL A 289 -4.81 3.31 -19.79
CA VAL A 289 -4.11 2.31 -20.60
C VAL A 289 -3.02 2.96 -21.47
N GLU A 290 -3.26 4.15 -22.03
CA GLU A 290 -2.27 4.93 -22.80
C GLU A 290 -1.08 5.31 -21.92
N HIS A 291 -1.34 5.71 -20.67
CA HIS A 291 -0.30 6.02 -19.72
C HIS A 291 0.56 4.78 -19.39
N TRP A 292 -0.05 3.62 -19.15
CA TRP A 292 0.67 2.38 -18.89
C TRP A 292 1.51 1.93 -20.10
N LEU A 293 0.97 2.01 -21.31
CA LEU A 293 1.72 1.74 -22.54
C LEU A 293 2.94 2.65 -22.67
N ARG A 294 2.78 3.94 -22.35
CA ARG A 294 3.89 4.91 -22.40
C ARG A 294 4.98 4.59 -21.39
N GLU A 295 4.62 4.22 -20.17
CA GLU A 295 5.60 3.87 -19.14
C GLU A 295 6.31 2.53 -19.44
N ASP A 296 5.57 1.51 -19.87
CA ASP A 296 6.16 0.23 -20.29
C ASP A 296 7.09 0.41 -21.51
N THR A 297 6.73 1.26 -22.46
CA THR A 297 7.57 1.56 -23.64
C THR A 297 8.84 2.31 -23.25
N LYS A 298 8.77 3.29 -22.35
CA LYS A 298 9.97 3.97 -21.81
C LYS A 298 10.85 3.00 -21.04
N GLU A 299 10.26 2.09 -20.25
CA GLU A 299 11.02 1.05 -19.54
C GLU A 299 11.73 0.13 -20.54
N LEU A 300 11.04 -0.28 -21.61
CA LEU A 300 11.60 -1.09 -22.70
C LEU A 300 12.82 -0.40 -23.34
N GLU A 301 12.69 0.85 -23.77
CA GLU A 301 13.77 1.60 -24.41
C GLU A 301 14.99 1.78 -23.48
N ARG A 302 14.74 2.10 -22.21
CA ARG A 302 15.81 2.23 -21.21
C ARG A 302 16.52 0.90 -20.98
N LEU A 303 15.77 -0.20 -20.91
CA LEU A 303 16.34 -1.52 -20.71
C LEU A 303 17.15 -1.97 -21.93
N LEU A 304 16.66 -1.72 -23.15
CA LEU A 304 17.37 -2.02 -24.39
C LEU A 304 18.70 -1.24 -24.50
N LYS A 305 18.70 0.07 -24.22
CA LYS A 305 19.95 0.88 -24.17
C LYS A 305 20.94 0.36 -23.14
N LYS A 306 20.45 -0.08 -21.98
CA LYS A 306 21.29 -0.65 -20.92
C LYS A 306 21.85 -2.02 -21.30
N ILE A 307 21.06 -2.86 -21.98
CA ILE A 307 21.50 -4.13 -22.55
C ILE A 307 22.61 -3.90 -23.56
N GLU A 308 22.43 -3.00 -24.52
CA GLU A 308 23.44 -2.69 -25.54
C GLU A 308 24.77 -2.25 -24.91
N LYS A 309 24.71 -1.37 -23.89
CA LYS A 309 25.89 -0.94 -23.15
C LYS A 309 26.59 -2.11 -22.46
N VAL A 310 25.84 -2.96 -21.75
CA VAL A 310 26.41 -4.10 -21.03
C VAL A 310 26.94 -5.16 -21.99
N GLU A 311 26.30 -5.42 -23.13
CA GLU A 311 26.82 -6.31 -24.17
C GLU A 311 28.17 -5.83 -24.71
N LYS A 312 28.30 -4.52 -24.96
CA LYS A 312 29.56 -3.91 -25.42
C LYS A 312 30.66 -4.05 -24.36
N GLU A 313 30.33 -3.86 -23.09
CA GLU A 313 31.25 -4.05 -21.97
C GLU A 313 31.68 -5.52 -21.82
N VAL A 314 30.75 -6.48 -21.94
CA VAL A 314 31.02 -7.93 -21.93
C VAL A 314 31.97 -8.30 -23.06
N ARG A 315 31.69 -7.90 -24.31
CA ARG A 315 32.57 -8.18 -25.47
C ARG A 315 33.97 -7.60 -25.27
N THR A 316 34.06 -6.35 -24.79
CA THR A 316 35.34 -5.69 -24.51
C THR A 316 36.14 -6.44 -23.44
N ASN A 317 35.46 -6.98 -22.43
CA ASN A 317 36.10 -7.75 -21.37
C ASN A 317 36.53 -9.14 -21.85
N GLU A 318 35.71 -9.81 -22.68
CA GLU A 318 36.09 -11.07 -23.34
C GLU A 318 37.31 -10.91 -24.26
N ASP A 319 37.39 -9.83 -25.03
CA ASP A 319 38.56 -9.53 -25.86
C ASP A 319 39.83 -9.29 -25.03
N LYS A 320 39.71 -8.61 -23.89
CA LYS A 320 40.83 -8.44 -22.96
C LYS A 320 41.29 -9.78 -22.40
N LEU A 321 40.36 -10.64 -21.96
CA LEU A 321 40.69 -11.99 -21.48
C LEU A 321 41.38 -12.83 -22.55
N ARG A 322 40.96 -12.71 -23.80
CA ARG A 322 41.58 -13.40 -24.93
C ARG A 322 43.03 -12.98 -25.16
N ARG A 323 43.32 -11.68 -25.05
CA ARG A 323 44.70 -11.16 -25.16
C ARG A 323 45.57 -11.61 -23.99
N TYR A 324 45.02 -11.71 -22.78
CA TYR A 324 45.75 -12.23 -21.62
C TYR A 324 46.01 -13.74 -21.69
N SER A 325 45.11 -14.52 -22.27
CA SER A 325 45.27 -15.97 -22.45
C SER A 325 46.19 -16.35 -23.62
N ALA A 326 46.28 -15.51 -24.66
CA ALA A 326 47.20 -15.71 -25.78
C ALA A 326 48.67 -15.35 -25.47
N GLY A 327 48.95 -14.63 -24.38
CA GLY A 327 50.30 -14.20 -23.98
C GLY A 327 51.14 -15.24 -23.22
N GLY A 328 50.76 -16.52 -23.27
CA GLY A 328 51.41 -17.62 -22.54
C GLY A 328 52.72 -18.15 -23.15
N SER A 329 53.28 -17.53 -24.20
CA SER A 329 54.63 -17.87 -24.69
C SER A 329 55.27 -16.69 -25.44
N SER A 330 56.48 -16.35 -24.99
CA SER A 330 57.46 -15.40 -25.54
C SER A 330 57.05 -13.92 -25.66
N SER A 331 57.73 -13.11 -24.83
CA SER A 331 58.14 -11.72 -25.10
C SER A 331 57.10 -10.78 -25.71
N ALA A 332 56.28 -10.12 -24.87
CA ALA A 332 55.58 -8.91 -25.26
C ALA A 332 56.39 -7.66 -24.83
N PRO A 333 56.54 -6.65 -25.72
CA PRO A 333 57.33 -5.45 -25.45
C PRO A 333 56.60 -4.51 -24.49
N SER A 334 57.37 -3.68 -23.78
CA SER A 334 56.86 -2.58 -22.95
C SER A 334 55.83 -1.75 -23.72
N PRO A 335 54.71 -1.34 -23.09
CA PRO A 335 53.83 -0.36 -23.70
C PRO A 335 54.56 0.98 -23.70
N ALA A 336 55.09 1.35 -24.86
CA ALA A 336 55.26 2.73 -25.23
C ALA A 336 53.89 3.41 -25.25
N GLY A 337 53.79 4.59 -24.63
CA GLY A 337 52.64 5.47 -24.70
C GLY A 337 51.67 5.30 -23.52
N GLU A 338 51.93 6.05 -22.45
CA GLU A 338 50.87 6.57 -21.60
C GLU A 338 49.84 7.28 -22.51
N PRO A 339 48.52 7.03 -22.38
CA PRO A 339 47.56 8.01 -22.85
C PRO A 339 47.69 9.22 -21.92
N GLU A 340 48.10 10.35 -22.49
CA GLU A 340 48.04 11.68 -21.88
C GLU A 340 46.70 11.85 -21.16
N ILE A 341 46.78 12.02 -19.84
CA ILE A 341 45.71 12.64 -19.08
C ILE A 341 45.68 14.09 -19.56
N LEU A 342 44.75 14.42 -20.46
CA LEU A 342 44.40 15.80 -20.78
C LEU A 342 43.87 16.47 -19.50
N ASN A 343 44.79 17.06 -18.76
CA ASN A 343 44.53 18.16 -17.84
C ASN A 343 44.31 19.41 -18.69
N GLU A 344 43.08 19.64 -19.12
CA GLU A 344 42.62 21.00 -19.46
C GLU A 344 41.84 21.55 -18.28
N GLY A 345 42.59 22.08 -17.32
CA GLY A 345 42.10 23.22 -16.55
C GLY A 345 42.34 24.47 -17.37
N LYS A 346 41.29 25.23 -17.67
CA LYS A 346 41.41 26.67 -17.88
C LYS A 346 40.18 27.39 -17.31
N SER A 347 40.47 28.20 -16.30
CA SER A 347 39.71 29.33 -15.73
C SER A 347 39.11 30.21 -16.83
N THR A 348 38.04 30.97 -16.63
CA THR A 348 37.75 32.04 -15.66
C THR A 348 36.22 32.26 -15.69
N GLU A 349 35.52 32.79 -14.69
CA GLU A 349 35.52 34.21 -14.31
C GLU A 349 34.64 34.39 -13.07
N THR A 350 35.10 35.32 -12.24
CA THR A 350 34.45 35.89 -11.06
C THR A 350 33.19 36.66 -11.48
N GLU A 351 32.03 36.37 -10.88
CA GLU A 351 31.02 37.41 -10.67
C GLU A 351 30.46 37.32 -9.25
N LYS A 352 30.68 38.43 -8.55
CA LYS A 352 30.11 38.75 -7.25
C LYS A 352 28.60 38.83 -7.41
N ASN A 353 27.85 38.31 -6.43
CA ASN A 353 26.66 39.01 -5.96
C ASN A 353 26.61 38.90 -4.45
N GLU A 354 26.74 40.07 -3.84
CA GLU A 354 26.29 40.38 -2.49
C GLU A 354 24.81 40.03 -2.38
N VAL A 355 24.42 39.32 -1.32
CA VAL A 355 23.11 39.51 -0.72
C VAL A 355 23.33 39.63 0.78
N GLU A 356 22.98 40.82 1.25
CA GLU A 356 23.07 41.28 2.61
C GLU A 356 22.30 40.37 3.57
N SER A 357 22.91 40.20 4.73
CA SER A 357 22.28 39.80 5.97
C SER A 357 21.28 40.86 6.44
N GLU A 358 20.00 40.53 6.51
CA GLU A 358 19.10 41.15 7.48
C GLU A 358 18.33 40.08 8.26
N THR A 359 18.73 39.99 9.52
CA THR A 359 17.92 39.59 10.66
C THR A 359 16.53 40.21 10.62
N ASN A 360 15.47 39.41 10.82
CA ASN A 360 14.38 39.77 11.72
C ASN A 360 13.56 38.54 12.11
N ALA A 361 13.63 38.22 13.40
CA ALA A 361 12.62 37.43 14.09
C ALA A 361 11.39 38.32 14.37
N PRO A 362 10.17 37.76 14.35
CA PRO A 362 9.11 38.26 15.18
C PRO A 362 8.93 37.31 16.37
N GLN A 363 9.21 37.85 17.56
CA GLN A 363 8.61 37.38 18.79
C GLN A 363 7.09 37.51 18.68
N THR A 364 6.35 36.52 19.14
CA THR A 364 4.97 36.74 19.57
C THR A 364 4.79 36.08 20.92
N GLU A 365 4.49 36.95 21.88
CA GLU A 365 4.27 36.66 23.28
C GLU A 365 3.02 35.81 23.48
N THR A 366 3.12 34.91 24.45
CA THR A 366 2.02 34.31 25.16
C THR A 366 1.29 35.38 25.99
N ALA A 367 -0.02 35.50 25.84
CA ALA A 367 -0.87 36.04 26.90
C ALA A 367 -2.16 35.22 26.97
N LEU A 368 -2.33 34.53 28.10
CA LEU A 368 -3.61 34.04 28.58
C LEU A 368 -4.52 35.22 28.94
N ALA A 369 -5.79 35.12 28.56
CA ALA A 369 -6.96 35.50 29.36
C ALA A 369 -8.13 34.58 28.96
#